data_AF-A0AA92W738-F1
#
_entry.id   AF-A0AA92W738-F1
#
_cell.length_a   1.000
_cell.length_b   1.000
_cell.length_c   1.000
_cell.angle_alpha   90.00
_cell.angle_beta   90.00
_cell.angle_gamma   90.00
#
_symmetry.space_group_name_H-M   'P 1'
#
loop_
_entity.id
_entity.type
_entity.pdbx_description
1 polymer ?
#
loop_
_entity_poly.entity_id
_entity_poly.type
_entity_poly.pdbx_seq_one_letter_code
_entity_poly.pdbx_strand_id
1 'polypeptide(L)'
;MKETWKMIALLAIAIGGLLVYAFIPEQVAENIPLKQIGMDALTSKSEAELAEEEKADSMIKEPVDTAAQRVLIFGDSMSEYLGLRLADYTNKNGHKLTCITWVSSGTRNWAATDTLQHYIQRIKPTHVFVCLGSNELYTSDMKGCEKRIRAILSKIGNIPTIWIGPPNWCEDNGYNKLLREVMGPRGYYPSYKLTFERQKDGRHPTMASSAMWMDKIVEWMNSGHCVHPFRLEMPDKRDRRYRQITILPPGTKHRADSTAVKKDSLSRPVEGTVPETTESPAATKEPATAGKTSPAAADKTVPAVKHVNHKDSI
;
A
#
# COMPACT_ATOMS: atom_id res chain seq x y z
N MET A 1 -38.39 -14.82 -14.48
CA MET A 1 -38.86 -15.29 -15.80
C MET A 1 -38.01 -14.84 -16.99
N LYS A 2 -37.30 -13.69 -16.96
CA LYS A 2 -36.54 -13.20 -18.14
C LYS A 2 -35.16 -13.85 -18.36
N GLU A 3 -34.48 -14.28 -17.31
CA GLU A 3 -33.11 -14.83 -17.41
C GLU A 3 -33.09 -16.28 -17.92
N THR A 4 -34.06 -17.09 -17.51
CA THR A 4 -34.18 -18.50 -17.97
C THR A 4 -34.42 -18.59 -19.48
N TRP A 5 -35.24 -17.70 -20.05
CA TRP A 5 -35.45 -17.65 -21.50
C TRP A 5 -34.20 -17.21 -22.27
N LYS A 6 -33.38 -16.30 -21.72
CA LYS A 6 -32.09 -15.93 -22.32
C LYS A 6 -31.14 -17.13 -22.37
N MET A 7 -31.08 -17.92 -21.30
CA MET A 7 -30.24 -19.13 -21.25
C MET A 7 -30.72 -20.21 -22.23
N ILE A 8 -32.04 -20.41 -22.34
CA ILE A 8 -32.62 -21.36 -23.30
C ILE A 8 -32.36 -20.91 -24.75
N ALA A 9 -32.50 -19.62 -25.05
CA ALA A 9 -32.21 -19.08 -26.37
C ALA A 9 -30.72 -19.22 -26.75
N LEU A 10 -29.82 -18.93 -25.81
CA LEU A 10 -28.37 -19.12 -26.00
C LEU A 10 -28.02 -20.58 -26.27
N LEU A 11 -28.63 -21.50 -25.51
CA LEU A 11 -28.42 -22.94 -25.71
C LEU A 11 -28.95 -23.40 -27.08
N ALA A 12 -30.12 -22.93 -27.50
CA ALA A 12 -30.67 -23.25 -28.81
C ALA A 12 -29.80 -22.74 -29.97
N ILE A 13 -29.23 -21.53 -29.84
CA ILE A 13 -28.29 -20.96 -30.82
C ILE A 13 -27.01 -21.79 -30.89
N ALA A 14 -26.45 -22.18 -29.72
CA ALA A 14 -25.24 -22.99 -29.66
C ALA A 14 -25.44 -24.36 -30.32
N ILE A 15 -26.55 -25.05 -30.02
CA ILE A 15 -26.91 -26.34 -30.63
C ILE A 15 -27.14 -26.18 -32.13
N GLY A 16 -27.83 -25.11 -32.55
CA GLY A 16 -28.05 -24.81 -33.96
C GLY A 16 -26.75 -24.62 -34.73
N GLY A 17 -25.78 -23.87 -34.17
CA GLY A 17 -24.46 -23.70 -34.77
C GLY A 17 -23.69 -25.02 -34.89
N LEU A 18 -23.78 -25.89 -33.88
CA LEU A 18 -23.12 -27.19 -33.86
C LEU A 18 -23.73 -28.15 -34.90
N LEU A 19 -25.05 -28.13 -35.05
CA LEU A 19 -25.76 -28.88 -36.09
C LEU A 19 -25.40 -28.37 -37.48
N VAL A 20 -25.39 -27.05 -37.70
CA VAL A 20 -24.98 -26.47 -38.98
C VAL A 20 -23.56 -26.89 -39.34
N TYR A 21 -22.62 -26.83 -38.38
CA TYR A 21 -21.24 -27.27 -38.59
C TYR A 21 -21.15 -28.76 -38.97
N ALA A 22 -21.96 -29.62 -38.35
CA ALA A 22 -21.99 -31.06 -38.65
C ALA A 22 -22.46 -31.40 -40.09
N PHE A 23 -23.16 -30.47 -40.76
CA PHE A 23 -23.59 -30.62 -42.16
C PHE A 23 -22.69 -29.89 -43.17
N ILE A 24 -21.61 -29.24 -42.72
CA ILE A 24 -20.62 -28.61 -43.62
C ILE A 24 -19.74 -29.71 -44.25
N PRO A 25 -19.54 -29.71 -45.59
CA PRO A 25 -18.62 -30.64 -46.25
C PRO A 25 -17.19 -30.50 -45.70
N GLU A 26 -16.50 -31.63 -45.50
CA GLU A 26 -15.18 -31.71 -44.85
C GLU A 26 -14.13 -30.75 -45.45
N GLN A 27 -14.16 -30.57 -46.77
CA GLN A 27 -13.29 -29.66 -47.54
C GLN A 27 -13.47 -28.17 -47.18
N VAL A 28 -14.65 -27.78 -46.69
CA VAL A 28 -14.98 -26.43 -46.26
C VAL A 28 -14.70 -26.27 -44.77
N ALA A 29 -14.93 -27.31 -43.97
CA ALA A 29 -14.66 -27.30 -42.53
C ALA A 29 -13.16 -27.11 -42.21
N GLU A 30 -12.26 -27.69 -43.00
CA GLU A 30 -10.80 -27.53 -42.86
C GLU A 30 -10.30 -26.09 -43.08
N ASN A 31 -11.06 -25.28 -43.83
CA ASN A 31 -10.73 -23.89 -44.13
C ASN A 31 -11.31 -22.88 -43.13
N ILE A 32 -12.05 -23.34 -42.11
CA ILE A 32 -12.61 -22.48 -41.06
C ILE A 32 -11.59 -22.39 -39.91
N PRO A 33 -10.96 -21.24 -39.67
CA PRO A 33 -10.04 -21.07 -38.54
C PRO A 33 -10.83 -21.07 -37.22
N LEU A 34 -10.93 -22.23 -36.59
CA LEU A 34 -11.52 -22.37 -35.27
C LEU A 34 -10.50 -21.89 -34.22
N LYS A 35 -10.70 -20.67 -33.72
CA LYS A 35 -9.94 -20.17 -32.58
C LYS A 35 -10.45 -20.85 -31.32
N GLN A 36 -9.60 -21.65 -30.68
CA GLN A 36 -9.91 -22.21 -29.37
C GLN A 36 -10.13 -21.08 -28.37
N ILE A 37 -11.36 -20.95 -27.86
CA ILE A 37 -11.70 -20.03 -26.79
C ILE A 37 -11.50 -20.79 -25.48
N GLY A 38 -10.61 -20.32 -24.62
CA GLY A 38 -10.43 -20.92 -23.29
C GLY A 38 -11.68 -20.74 -22.44
N MET A 39 -12.03 -21.73 -21.61
CA MET A 39 -13.13 -21.61 -20.62
C MET A 39 -12.96 -20.38 -19.72
N ASP A 40 -11.72 -19.95 -19.48
CA ASP A 40 -11.39 -18.75 -18.71
C ASP A 40 -12.04 -17.48 -19.32
N ALA A 41 -12.21 -17.41 -20.64
CA ALA A 41 -12.89 -16.30 -21.32
C ALA A 41 -14.42 -16.33 -21.15
N LEU A 42 -15.00 -17.50 -20.87
CA LEU A 42 -16.43 -17.67 -20.57
C LEU A 42 -16.76 -17.40 -19.10
N THR A 43 -15.77 -17.48 -18.20
CA THR A 43 -15.95 -17.25 -16.75
C THR A 43 -15.40 -15.91 -16.26
N SER A 44 -14.51 -15.26 -17.02
CA SER A 44 -13.98 -13.95 -16.65
C SER A 44 -15.04 -12.88 -16.85
N LYS A 45 -15.16 -11.95 -15.90
CA LYS A 45 -16.10 -10.83 -16.02
C LYS A 45 -15.71 -9.95 -17.20
N SER A 46 -16.71 -9.47 -17.92
CA SER A 46 -16.55 -8.46 -18.96
C SER A 46 -16.20 -7.09 -18.34
N GLU A 47 -15.64 -6.18 -19.13
CA GLU A 47 -15.35 -4.82 -18.65
C GLU A 47 -16.61 -4.07 -18.18
N ALA A 48 -17.75 -4.33 -18.83
CA ALA A 48 -19.04 -3.76 -18.47
C ALA A 48 -19.51 -4.25 -17.09
N GLU A 49 -19.41 -5.55 -16.82
CA GLU A 49 -19.74 -6.12 -15.51
C GLU A 49 -18.81 -5.60 -14.40
N LEU A 50 -17.50 -5.49 -14.69
CA LEU A 50 -16.55 -4.91 -13.75
C LEU A 50 -16.89 -3.45 -13.43
N ALA A 51 -17.37 -2.67 -14.41
CA ALA A 51 -17.78 -1.28 -14.23
C ALA A 51 -19.10 -1.14 -13.45
N GLU A 52 -20.06 -2.05 -13.64
CA GLU A 52 -21.28 -2.09 -12.83
C GLU A 52 -20.99 -2.44 -11.37
N GLU A 53 -20.07 -3.38 -11.12
CA GLU A 53 -19.60 -3.68 -9.76
C GLU A 53 -18.90 -2.49 -9.11
N GLU A 54 -18.08 -1.74 -9.85
CA GLU A 54 -17.43 -0.52 -9.34
C GLU A 54 -18.46 0.53 -8.91
N LYS A 55 -19.55 0.68 -9.68
CA LYS A 55 -20.66 1.57 -9.29
C LYS A 55 -21.38 1.09 -8.04
N ALA A 56 -21.69 -0.21 -7.95
CA ALA A 56 -22.33 -0.77 -6.78
C ALA A 56 -21.46 -0.64 -5.51
N ASP A 57 -20.18 -0.96 -5.60
CA ASP A 57 -19.24 -0.91 -4.47
C ASP A 57 -18.96 0.52 -4.01
N SER A 58 -19.02 1.51 -4.90
CA SER A 58 -18.86 2.94 -4.53
C SER A 58 -19.93 3.45 -3.56
N MET A 59 -21.05 2.73 -3.42
CA MET A 59 -22.11 3.06 -2.46
C MET A 59 -21.80 2.58 -1.03
N ILE A 60 -20.83 1.68 -0.87
CA ILE A 60 -20.44 1.16 0.45
C ILE A 60 -19.48 2.15 1.10
N LYS A 61 -19.89 2.73 2.24
CA LYS A 61 -19.06 3.64 3.03
C LYS A 61 -18.77 3.03 4.39
N GLU A 62 -17.54 2.56 4.56
CA GLU A 62 -17.00 2.15 5.86
C GLU A 62 -16.61 3.38 6.69
N PRO A 63 -16.74 3.35 8.02
CA PRO A 63 -16.24 4.42 8.88
C PRO A 63 -14.72 4.52 8.77
N VAL A 64 -14.21 5.75 8.71
CA VAL A 64 -12.76 6.01 8.63
C VAL A 64 -12.12 5.77 10.00
N ASP A 65 -11.13 4.87 10.05
CA ASP A 65 -10.31 4.67 11.25
C ASP A 65 -9.40 5.88 11.50
N THR A 66 -9.52 6.50 12.67
CA THR A 66 -8.73 7.67 13.08
C THR A 66 -7.59 7.32 14.03
N ALA A 67 -7.46 6.05 14.44
CA ALA A 67 -6.40 5.58 15.30
C ALA A 67 -5.03 5.64 14.60
N ALA A 68 -3.97 5.69 15.40
CA ALA A 68 -2.60 5.67 14.89
C ALA A 68 -2.27 4.30 14.25
N GLN A 69 -1.96 4.30 12.95
CA GLN A 69 -1.67 3.10 12.18
C GLN A 69 -0.18 2.78 12.10
N ARG A 70 0.15 1.49 11.94
CA ARG A 70 1.45 1.01 11.49
C ARG A 70 1.29 0.55 10.04
N VAL A 71 1.75 1.38 9.12
CA VAL A 71 1.58 1.18 7.68
C VAL A 71 2.81 0.48 7.12
N LEU A 72 2.61 -0.62 6.42
CA LEU A 72 3.63 -1.29 5.61
C LEU A 72 3.30 -1.06 4.13
N ILE A 73 4.24 -0.50 3.37
CA ILE A 73 4.25 -0.61 1.91
C ILE A 73 5.39 -1.54 1.51
N PHE A 74 5.12 -2.53 0.67
CA PHE A 74 6.18 -3.37 0.09
C PHE A 74 5.99 -3.52 -1.41
N GLY A 75 7.09 -3.70 -2.13
CA GLY A 75 6.99 -3.77 -3.58
C GLY A 75 8.30 -3.95 -4.32
N ASP A 76 8.17 -3.80 -5.64
CA ASP A 76 9.28 -3.69 -6.57
C ASP A 76 9.93 -2.30 -6.50
N SER A 77 10.79 -1.95 -7.46
CA SER A 77 11.46 -0.64 -7.50
C SER A 77 10.50 0.55 -7.56
N MET A 78 9.25 0.37 -8.00
CA MET A 78 8.26 1.45 -8.05
C MET A 78 7.87 1.95 -6.65
N SER A 79 8.03 1.12 -5.61
CA SER A 79 7.58 1.45 -4.26
C SER A 79 8.42 2.52 -3.56
N GLU A 80 9.66 2.73 -4.02
CA GLU A 80 10.63 3.63 -3.36
C GLU A 80 10.13 5.08 -3.32
N TYR A 81 9.75 5.64 -4.47
CA TYR A 81 9.27 7.03 -4.52
C TYR A 81 7.82 7.19 -4.04
N LEU A 82 7.01 6.15 -4.13
CA LEU A 82 5.69 6.09 -3.46
C LEU A 82 5.85 6.23 -1.95
N GLY A 83 6.79 5.48 -1.35
CA GLY A 83 7.09 5.53 0.08
C GLY A 83 7.45 6.93 0.56
N LEU A 84 8.20 7.69 -0.24
CA LEU A 84 8.55 9.08 0.07
C LEU A 84 7.33 9.99 0.19
N ARG A 85 6.33 9.85 -0.69
CA ARG A 85 5.12 10.67 -0.61
C ARG A 85 4.17 10.17 0.47
N LEU A 86 4.05 8.85 0.64
CA LEU A 86 3.25 8.25 1.70
C LEU A 86 3.78 8.60 3.09
N ALA A 87 5.09 8.82 3.24
CA ALA A 87 5.70 9.31 4.47
C ALA A 87 5.11 10.69 4.87
N ASP A 88 4.91 11.60 3.91
CA ASP A 88 4.33 12.91 4.19
C ASP A 88 2.92 12.76 4.83
N TYR A 89 2.06 11.93 4.22
CA TYR A 89 0.72 11.64 4.74
C TYR A 89 0.77 10.96 6.11
N THR A 90 1.55 9.87 6.24
CA THR A 90 1.60 9.10 7.48
C THR A 90 2.11 9.95 8.65
N ASN A 91 3.13 10.78 8.44
CA ASN A 91 3.65 11.67 9.48
C ASN A 91 2.64 12.76 9.89
N LYS A 92 1.96 13.38 8.92
CA LYS A 92 0.89 14.37 9.19
C LYS A 92 -0.22 13.77 10.06
N ASN A 93 -0.58 12.51 9.83
CA ASN A 93 -1.72 11.85 10.45
C ASN A 93 -1.38 11.04 11.71
N GLY A 94 -0.13 11.09 12.18
CA GLY A 94 0.32 10.38 13.39
C GLY A 94 0.52 8.88 13.20
N HIS A 95 0.74 8.43 11.97
CA HIS A 95 1.01 7.04 11.62
C HIS A 95 2.51 6.76 11.53
N LYS A 96 2.87 5.48 11.53
CA LYS A 96 4.26 5.03 11.31
C LYS A 96 4.37 4.24 10.03
N LEU A 97 5.22 4.68 9.10
CA LEU A 97 5.47 4.01 7.83
C LEU A 97 6.74 3.17 7.88
N THR A 98 6.64 1.93 7.40
CA THR A 98 7.78 1.15 6.90
C THR A 98 7.58 0.85 5.43
N CYS A 99 8.60 1.12 4.62
CA CYS A 99 8.65 0.79 3.20
C CYS A 99 9.71 -0.27 2.96
N ILE A 100 9.36 -1.31 2.21
CA ILE A 100 10.27 -2.39 1.84
C ILE A 100 10.30 -2.50 0.32
N THR A 101 11.42 -2.07 -0.26
CA THR A 101 11.64 -2.09 -1.70
C THR A 101 12.57 -3.25 -2.03
N TRP A 102 12.08 -4.25 -2.74
CA TRP A 102 12.94 -5.27 -3.35
C TRP A 102 13.12 -4.92 -4.82
N VAL A 103 14.27 -4.34 -5.14
CA VAL A 103 14.59 -3.82 -6.48
C VAL A 103 14.51 -4.96 -7.50
N SER A 104 13.83 -4.70 -8.61
CA SER A 104 13.57 -5.66 -9.71
C SER A 104 12.80 -6.91 -9.30
N SER A 105 12.17 -6.94 -8.12
CA SER A 105 11.35 -8.07 -7.69
C SER A 105 10.00 -8.10 -8.42
N GLY A 106 9.38 -9.27 -8.44
CA GLY A 106 7.98 -9.42 -8.78
C GLY A 106 7.26 -10.30 -7.77
N THR A 107 6.00 -10.59 -8.03
CA THR A 107 5.17 -11.55 -7.28
C THR A 107 5.88 -12.89 -7.05
N ARG A 108 6.74 -13.34 -7.98
CA ARG A 108 7.53 -14.57 -7.83
C ARG A 108 8.44 -14.55 -6.63
N ASN A 109 9.17 -13.45 -6.42
CA ASN A 109 10.10 -13.31 -5.30
C ASN A 109 9.34 -13.34 -3.98
N TRP A 110 8.33 -12.47 -3.84
CA TRP A 110 7.54 -12.32 -2.62
C TRP A 110 6.70 -13.55 -2.29
N ALA A 111 6.20 -14.28 -3.29
CA ALA A 111 5.47 -15.53 -3.09
C ALA A 111 6.40 -16.70 -2.71
N ALA A 112 7.63 -16.76 -3.24
CA ALA A 112 8.52 -17.91 -3.05
C ALA A 112 9.31 -17.89 -1.74
N THR A 113 9.56 -16.72 -1.14
CA THR A 113 10.40 -16.60 0.07
C THR A 113 9.58 -16.33 1.34
N ASP A 114 10.21 -16.39 2.51
CA ASP A 114 9.62 -16.00 3.80
C ASP A 114 9.78 -14.50 4.12
N THR A 115 10.37 -13.73 3.20
CA THR A 115 10.72 -12.31 3.39
C THR A 115 9.53 -11.47 3.85
N LEU A 116 8.36 -11.66 3.23
CA LEU A 116 7.16 -10.91 3.61
C LEU A 116 6.72 -11.25 5.04
N GLN A 117 6.63 -12.53 5.37
CA GLN A 117 6.24 -12.97 6.72
C GLN A 117 7.23 -12.50 7.78
N HIS A 118 8.54 -12.56 7.50
CA HIS A 118 9.58 -12.05 8.39
C HIS A 118 9.30 -10.58 8.78
N TYR A 119 9.02 -9.73 7.79
CA TYR A 119 8.76 -8.33 8.05
C TYR A 119 7.38 -8.07 8.65
N ILE A 120 6.34 -8.80 8.26
CA ILE A 120 5.02 -8.71 8.91
C ILE A 120 5.12 -9.04 10.40
N GLN A 121 5.82 -10.11 10.78
CA GLN A 121 6.01 -10.49 12.18
C GLN A 121 6.76 -9.42 12.98
N ARG A 122 7.74 -8.77 12.36
CA ARG A 122 8.61 -7.78 13.01
C ARG A 122 7.98 -6.40 13.11
N ILE A 123 7.24 -5.98 12.09
CA ILE A 123 6.61 -4.65 12.00
C ILE A 123 5.20 -4.67 12.61
N LYS A 124 4.52 -5.82 12.56
CA LYS A 124 3.11 -6.00 12.96
C LYS A 124 2.21 -4.92 12.34
N PRO A 125 2.17 -4.77 11.01
CA PRO A 125 1.42 -3.69 10.39
C PRO A 125 -0.08 -3.83 10.69
N THR A 126 -0.77 -2.69 10.77
CA THR A 126 -2.23 -2.63 10.83
C THR A 126 -2.84 -2.42 9.45
N HIS A 127 -2.06 -1.91 8.50
CA HIS A 127 -2.44 -1.72 7.09
C HIS A 127 -1.27 -2.06 6.17
N VAL A 128 -1.57 -2.69 5.03
CA VAL A 128 -0.59 -3.10 4.02
C VAL A 128 -0.94 -2.51 2.66
N PHE A 129 0.04 -1.87 2.02
CA PHE A 129 0.03 -1.52 0.61
C PHE A 129 0.96 -2.46 -0.16
N VAL A 130 0.43 -3.12 -1.19
CA VAL A 130 1.21 -3.92 -2.12
C VAL A 130 1.48 -3.09 -3.37
N CYS A 131 2.75 -2.84 -3.69
CA CYS A 131 3.17 -2.15 -4.91
C CYS A 131 3.95 -3.13 -5.80
N LEU A 132 3.21 -4.03 -6.46
CA LEU A 132 3.76 -5.08 -7.32
C LEU A 132 2.97 -5.18 -8.62
N GLY A 133 3.64 -5.61 -9.68
CA GLY A 133 3.03 -5.85 -10.99
C GLY A 133 3.80 -5.27 -12.15
N SER A 134 4.73 -4.33 -11.90
CA SER A 134 5.40 -3.63 -13.00
C SER A 134 6.31 -4.57 -13.80
N ASN A 135 6.78 -5.65 -13.18
CA ASN A 135 7.61 -6.68 -13.80
C ASN A 135 6.79 -7.85 -14.37
N GLU A 136 5.47 -7.85 -14.21
CA GLU A 136 4.55 -8.86 -14.72
C GLU A 136 3.78 -8.40 -15.98
N LEU A 137 3.81 -7.12 -16.35
CA LEU A 137 3.00 -6.56 -17.43
C LEU A 137 3.08 -7.32 -18.76
N TYR A 138 4.27 -7.81 -19.12
CA TYR A 138 4.54 -8.49 -20.37
C TYR A 138 4.32 -10.01 -20.30
N THR A 139 4.03 -10.58 -19.12
CA THR A 139 3.86 -12.03 -18.99
C THR A 139 2.54 -12.49 -19.58
N SER A 140 2.52 -13.68 -20.18
CA SER A 140 1.28 -14.38 -20.58
C SER A 140 0.82 -15.41 -19.52
N ASP A 141 1.63 -15.67 -18.49
CA ASP A 141 1.34 -16.63 -17.42
C ASP A 141 0.38 -16.06 -16.36
N MET A 142 -0.89 -15.87 -16.73
CA MET A 142 -1.90 -15.35 -15.79
C MET A 142 -2.21 -16.32 -14.65
N LYS A 143 -2.23 -17.63 -14.91
CA LYS A 143 -2.50 -18.66 -13.89
C LYS A 143 -1.41 -18.70 -12.82
N GLY A 144 -0.13 -18.63 -13.23
CA GLY A 144 0.96 -18.54 -12.29
C GLY A 144 0.97 -17.21 -11.55
N CYS A 145 0.62 -16.10 -12.21
CA CYS A 145 0.45 -14.80 -11.54
C CYS A 145 -0.62 -14.87 -10.45
N GLU A 146 -1.79 -15.43 -10.74
CA GLU A 146 -2.88 -15.58 -9.77
C GLU A 146 -2.44 -16.40 -8.56
N LYS A 147 -1.80 -17.55 -8.78
CA LYS A 147 -1.27 -18.39 -7.71
C LYS A 147 -0.30 -17.62 -6.79
N ARG A 148 0.56 -16.78 -7.38
CA ARG A 148 1.53 -15.97 -6.62
C ARG A 148 0.85 -14.83 -5.86
N ILE A 149 -0.12 -14.14 -6.47
CA ILE A 149 -0.93 -13.11 -5.82
C ILE A 149 -1.65 -13.70 -4.59
N ARG A 150 -2.35 -14.83 -4.76
CA ARG A 150 -3.05 -15.51 -3.66
C ARG A 150 -2.09 -15.99 -2.57
N ALA A 151 -0.90 -16.48 -2.93
CA ALA A 151 0.12 -16.83 -1.95
C ALA A 151 0.60 -15.62 -1.16
N ILE A 152 0.78 -14.46 -1.78
CA ILE A 152 1.13 -13.21 -1.10
C ILE A 152 0.00 -12.79 -0.14
N LEU A 153 -1.26 -12.80 -0.58
CA LEU A 153 -2.40 -12.47 0.27
C LEU A 153 -2.51 -13.42 1.46
N SER A 154 -2.29 -14.72 1.27
CA SER A 154 -2.28 -15.70 2.35
C SER A 154 -1.19 -15.41 3.40
N LYS A 155 -0.05 -14.83 3.00
CA LYS A 155 1.02 -14.44 3.92
C LYS A 155 0.69 -13.16 4.69
N ILE A 156 -0.07 -12.26 4.07
CA ILE A 156 -0.58 -11.05 4.73
C ILE A 156 -1.65 -11.43 5.77
N GLY A 157 -2.49 -12.42 5.44
CA GLY A 157 -3.58 -12.87 6.31
C GLY A 157 -4.67 -11.82 6.40
N ASN A 158 -5.18 -11.58 7.61
CA ASN A 158 -6.34 -10.72 7.84
C ASN A 158 -6.00 -9.22 7.98
N ILE A 159 -4.78 -8.81 7.61
CA ILE A 159 -4.39 -7.40 7.70
C ILE A 159 -5.05 -6.64 6.55
N PRO A 160 -5.76 -5.52 6.81
CA PRO A 160 -6.27 -4.63 5.78
C PRO A 160 -5.25 -4.36 4.67
N THR A 161 -5.63 -4.66 3.43
CA THR A 161 -4.70 -4.68 2.29
C THR A 161 -5.27 -3.95 1.08
N ILE A 162 -4.46 -3.07 0.50
CA ILE A 162 -4.72 -2.44 -0.80
C ILE A 162 -3.60 -2.83 -1.76
N TRP A 163 -3.96 -3.30 -2.95
CA TRP A 163 -3.01 -3.54 -4.03
C TRP A 163 -2.98 -2.34 -4.98
N ILE A 164 -1.84 -1.66 -5.03
CA ILE A 164 -1.58 -0.57 -5.97
C ILE A 164 -1.18 -1.20 -7.30
N GLY A 165 -2.02 -1.03 -8.32
CA GLY A 165 -1.73 -1.52 -9.66
C GLY A 165 -0.45 -0.90 -10.24
N PRO A 166 0.24 -1.58 -11.15
CA PRO A 166 1.47 -1.05 -11.76
C PRO A 166 1.23 0.25 -12.57
N PRO A 167 2.21 1.17 -12.60
CA PRO A 167 2.19 2.34 -13.46
C PRO A 167 2.63 1.94 -14.88
N ASN A 168 1.79 1.18 -15.59
CA ASN A 168 2.10 0.46 -16.84
C ASN A 168 3.08 1.20 -17.76
N TRP A 169 4.29 0.67 -17.91
CA TRP A 169 5.33 1.22 -18.81
C TRP A 169 5.40 0.52 -20.17
N CYS A 170 4.67 -0.58 -20.31
CA CYS A 170 4.44 -1.29 -21.56
C CYS A 170 2.96 -1.72 -21.62
N GLU A 171 2.60 -2.34 -22.73
CA GLU A 171 1.31 -3.00 -22.88
C GLU A 171 1.10 -4.04 -21.77
N ASP A 172 -0.16 -4.15 -21.35
CA ASP A 172 -0.60 -5.08 -20.31
C ASP A 172 -1.29 -6.28 -20.94
N ASN A 173 -0.73 -7.46 -20.72
CA ASN A 173 -1.26 -8.72 -21.22
C ASN A 173 -2.42 -9.31 -20.38
N GLY A 174 -3.08 -8.48 -19.58
CA GLY A 174 -4.25 -8.85 -18.76
C GLY A 174 -3.99 -8.90 -17.24
N TYR A 175 -2.82 -8.45 -16.79
CA TYR A 175 -2.41 -8.49 -15.40
C TYR A 175 -3.24 -7.54 -14.52
N ASN A 176 -3.57 -6.33 -14.99
CA ASN A 176 -4.43 -5.42 -14.22
C ASN A 176 -5.86 -5.97 -14.08
N LYS A 177 -6.39 -6.64 -15.11
CA LYS A 177 -7.68 -7.34 -15.04
C LYS A 177 -7.64 -8.42 -13.95
N LEU A 178 -6.61 -9.26 -13.96
CA LEU A 178 -6.43 -10.31 -12.96
C LEU A 178 -6.35 -9.74 -11.53
N LEU A 179 -5.56 -8.67 -11.31
CA LEU A 179 -5.48 -8.04 -9.99
C LEU A 179 -6.84 -7.54 -9.50
N ARG A 180 -7.61 -6.89 -10.39
CA ARG A 180 -8.95 -6.41 -10.06
C ARG A 180 -9.90 -7.56 -9.71
N GLU A 181 -9.84 -8.67 -10.44
CA GLU A 181 -10.67 -9.86 -10.15
C GLU A 181 -10.32 -10.51 -8.81
N VAL A 182 -9.03 -10.56 -8.45
CA VAL A 182 -8.60 -11.18 -7.19
C VAL A 182 -8.84 -10.27 -5.98
N MET A 183 -8.58 -8.97 -6.10
CA MET A 183 -8.67 -8.02 -4.98
C MET A 183 -10.07 -7.41 -4.80
N GLY A 184 -10.90 -7.46 -5.83
CA GLY A 184 -12.13 -6.68 -5.90
C GLY A 184 -11.88 -5.19 -6.18
N PRO A 185 -12.92 -4.44 -6.58
CA PRO A 185 -12.78 -3.05 -7.03
C PRO A 185 -12.37 -2.09 -5.91
N ARG A 186 -12.70 -2.39 -4.64
CA ARG A 186 -12.31 -1.58 -3.48
C ARG A 186 -10.95 -1.95 -2.88
N GLY A 187 -10.38 -3.10 -3.26
CA GLY A 187 -9.07 -3.58 -2.80
C GLY A 187 -7.92 -3.30 -3.76
N TYR A 188 -8.22 -2.79 -4.97
CA TYR A 188 -7.24 -2.56 -6.03
C TYR A 188 -7.34 -1.15 -6.61
N TYR A 189 -6.20 -0.45 -6.64
CA TYR A 189 -6.10 0.86 -7.27
C TYR A 189 -5.56 0.76 -8.71
N PRO A 190 -6.34 1.15 -9.74
CA PRO A 190 -5.97 0.99 -11.15
C PRO A 190 -5.02 2.08 -11.66
N SER A 191 -3.75 2.03 -11.25
CA SER A 191 -2.74 3.05 -11.62
C SER A 191 -2.53 3.22 -13.12
N TYR A 192 -2.84 2.20 -13.94
CA TYR A 192 -2.76 2.29 -15.41
C TYR A 192 -3.70 3.34 -16.02
N LYS A 193 -4.70 3.81 -15.27
CA LYS A 193 -5.58 4.92 -15.68
C LYS A 193 -4.91 6.31 -15.56
N LEU A 194 -3.71 6.39 -14.98
CA LEU A 194 -2.94 7.62 -14.83
C LEU A 194 -1.87 7.76 -15.92
N THR A 195 -1.49 9.00 -16.20
CA THR A 195 -0.34 9.33 -17.05
C THR A 195 0.87 9.66 -16.19
N PHE A 196 2.03 9.11 -16.55
CA PHE A 196 3.26 9.27 -15.78
C PHE A 196 4.36 9.95 -16.60
N GLU A 197 4.97 10.97 -16.03
CA GLU A 197 6.30 11.40 -16.47
C GLU A 197 7.31 10.38 -15.98
N ARG A 198 8.18 9.92 -16.88
CA ARG A 198 9.13 8.84 -16.60
C ARG A 198 10.56 9.33 -16.58
N GLN A 199 11.39 8.56 -15.91
CA GLN A 199 12.83 8.68 -15.96
C GLN A 199 13.35 8.28 -17.35
N LYS A 200 14.66 8.48 -17.57
CA LYS A 200 15.31 8.22 -18.87
C LYS A 200 15.20 6.77 -19.33
N ASP A 201 14.92 5.83 -18.43
CA ASP A 201 14.73 4.42 -18.76
C ASP A 201 13.36 4.11 -19.39
N GLY A 202 12.46 5.10 -19.44
CA GLY A 202 11.11 4.92 -19.99
C GLY A 202 10.20 4.03 -19.16
N ARG A 203 10.61 3.60 -17.95
CA ARG A 203 9.86 2.68 -17.09
C ARG A 203 9.48 3.30 -15.77
N HIS A 204 10.43 3.85 -15.03
CA HIS A 204 10.16 4.34 -13.69
C HIS A 204 9.55 5.75 -13.75
N PRO A 205 8.47 6.04 -12.99
CA PRO A 205 8.01 7.40 -12.84
C PRO A 205 9.10 8.31 -12.22
N THR A 206 9.06 9.60 -12.55
CA THR A 206 9.89 10.58 -11.85
C THR A 206 9.46 10.70 -10.39
N MET A 207 10.30 11.30 -9.53
CA MET A 207 9.92 11.53 -8.13
C MET A 207 8.68 12.43 -8.00
N ALA A 208 8.53 13.43 -8.89
CA ALA A 208 7.36 14.29 -8.93
C ALA A 208 6.11 13.50 -9.39
N SER A 209 6.24 12.70 -10.46
CA SER A 209 5.13 11.87 -10.94
C SER A 209 4.72 10.79 -9.93
N SER A 210 5.67 10.24 -9.17
CA SER A 210 5.40 9.31 -8.06
C SER A 210 4.68 9.99 -6.88
N ALA A 211 4.96 11.28 -6.64
CA ALA A 211 4.22 12.03 -5.64
C ALA A 211 2.76 12.27 -6.08
N MET A 212 2.55 12.67 -7.34
CA MET A 212 1.21 12.77 -7.93
C MET A 212 0.47 11.42 -7.85
N TRP A 213 1.17 10.32 -8.13
CA TRP A 213 0.60 8.99 -8.05
C TRP A 213 0.06 8.66 -6.67
N MET A 214 0.86 8.88 -5.62
CA MET A 214 0.41 8.66 -4.25
C MET A 214 -0.73 9.62 -3.85
N ASP A 215 -0.69 10.88 -4.32
CA ASP A 215 -1.80 11.82 -4.07
C ASP A 215 -3.12 11.29 -4.67
N LYS A 216 -3.08 10.71 -5.87
CA LYS A 216 -4.26 10.09 -6.49
C LYS A 216 -4.72 8.80 -5.81
N ILE A 217 -3.80 8.00 -5.27
CA ILE A 217 -4.15 6.85 -4.43
C ILE A 217 -4.88 7.32 -3.17
N VAL A 218 -4.36 8.32 -2.46
CA VAL A 218 -4.98 8.83 -1.23
C VAL A 218 -6.31 9.52 -1.51
N GLU A 219 -6.42 10.28 -2.60
CA GLU A 219 -7.69 10.86 -3.06
C GLU A 219 -8.75 9.77 -3.28
N TRP A 220 -8.38 8.69 -3.97
CA TRP A 220 -9.26 7.53 -4.16
C TRP A 220 -9.67 6.88 -2.83
N MET A 221 -8.73 6.69 -1.89
CA MET A 221 -9.04 6.15 -0.57
C MET A 221 -10.03 7.06 0.21
N ASN A 222 -9.77 8.36 0.22
CA ASN A 222 -10.59 9.35 0.94
C ASN A 222 -11.97 9.54 0.29
N SER A 223 -12.15 9.18 -0.98
CA SER A 223 -13.46 9.23 -1.66
C SER A 223 -14.45 8.14 -1.20
N GLY A 224 -14.01 7.21 -0.34
CA GLY A 224 -14.82 6.09 0.14
C GLY A 224 -14.77 4.85 -0.75
N HIS A 225 -13.94 4.85 -1.80
CA HIS A 225 -13.80 3.72 -2.71
C HIS A 225 -12.91 2.60 -2.19
N CYS A 226 -12.10 2.80 -1.14
CA CYS A 226 -11.23 1.72 -0.63
C CYS A 226 -11.92 0.90 0.46
N VAL A 227 -11.49 -0.36 0.59
CA VAL A 227 -11.75 -1.16 1.81
C VAL A 227 -10.91 -0.62 2.97
N HIS A 228 -11.45 -0.70 4.19
CA HIS A 228 -10.75 -0.35 5.42
C HIS A 228 -10.08 1.05 5.38
N PRO A 229 -10.86 2.12 5.17
CA PRO A 229 -10.31 3.47 5.12
C PRO A 229 -9.75 3.88 6.49
N PHE A 230 -8.60 4.57 6.47
CA PHE A 230 -8.02 5.20 7.64
C PHE A 230 -7.57 6.62 7.31
N ARG A 231 -7.44 7.47 8.33
CA ARG A 231 -7.25 8.91 8.15
C ARG A 231 -5.95 9.25 7.41
N LEU A 232 -6.07 9.81 6.21
CA LEU A 232 -4.94 10.27 5.39
C LEU A 232 -5.20 11.71 4.92
N GLU A 233 -5.21 12.66 5.86
CA GLU A 233 -5.31 14.08 5.54
C GLU A 233 -4.09 14.56 4.75
N MET A 234 -4.34 15.49 3.82
CA MET A 234 -3.29 16.10 2.99
C MET A 234 -2.21 16.75 3.86
N PRO A 235 -0.92 16.46 3.62
CA PRO A 235 0.17 17.07 4.38
C PRO A 235 0.44 18.50 3.92
N ASP A 236 0.57 19.42 4.88
CA ASP A 236 0.90 20.84 4.61
C ASP A 236 2.39 21.07 4.27
N LYS A 237 3.23 20.08 4.58
CA LYS A 237 4.68 20.13 4.38
C LYS A 237 5.23 18.75 4.02
N ARG A 238 6.44 18.73 3.47
CA ARG A 238 7.20 17.49 3.30
C ARG A 238 7.72 17.01 4.65
N ASP A 239 7.47 15.74 4.95
CA ASP A 239 8.02 15.02 6.09
C ASP A 239 8.31 13.58 5.66
N ARG A 240 9.54 13.37 5.16
CA ARG A 240 10.00 12.11 4.58
C ARG A 240 10.62 11.19 5.63
N ARG A 241 10.22 11.29 6.90
CA ARG A 241 10.71 10.41 7.95
C ARG A 241 9.93 9.11 7.94
N TYR A 242 10.59 8.02 7.59
CA TYR A 242 10.01 6.68 7.61
C TYR A 242 11.14 5.65 7.66
N ARG A 243 10.79 4.40 7.91
CA ARG A 243 11.77 3.30 7.85
C ARG A 243 11.80 2.74 6.44
N GLN A 244 12.90 2.97 5.70
CA GLN A 244 13.15 2.33 4.40
C GLN A 244 14.01 1.08 4.57
N ILE A 245 13.63 -0.01 3.92
CA ILE A 245 14.42 -1.23 3.78
C ILE A 245 14.55 -1.53 2.30
N THR A 246 15.78 -1.60 1.80
CA THR A 246 16.06 -1.91 0.40
C THR A 246 16.72 -3.28 0.29
N ILE A 247 16.14 -4.16 -0.52
CA ILE A 247 16.67 -5.48 -0.87
C ILE A 247 17.17 -5.39 -2.31
N LEU A 248 18.48 -5.62 -2.50
CA LEU A 248 19.12 -5.54 -3.80
C LEU A 248 19.26 -6.94 -4.43
N PRO A 249 19.23 -7.05 -5.77
CA PRO A 249 19.58 -8.28 -6.46
C PRO A 249 21.00 -8.76 -6.11
N PRO A 250 21.26 -10.07 -6.09
CA PRO A 250 22.61 -10.61 -5.93
C PRO A 250 23.59 -10.00 -6.94
N GLY A 251 24.80 -9.65 -6.50
CA GLY A 251 25.84 -9.05 -7.35
C GLY A 251 25.73 -7.53 -7.57
N THR A 252 24.71 -6.87 -7.01
CA THR A 252 24.62 -5.41 -7.05
C THR A 252 25.65 -4.80 -6.11
N LYS A 253 26.61 -4.02 -6.65
CA LYS A 253 27.52 -3.23 -5.81
C LYS A 253 26.70 -2.19 -5.05
N HIS A 254 26.84 -2.14 -3.74
CA HIS A 254 26.26 -1.08 -2.93
C HIS A 254 26.85 0.25 -3.41
N ARG A 255 26.06 1.08 -4.11
CA ARG A 255 26.34 2.52 -4.09
C ARG A 255 25.90 2.99 -2.71
N ALA A 256 26.82 3.55 -1.94
CA ALA A 256 26.44 4.33 -0.78
C ALA A 256 25.60 5.49 -1.31
N ASP A 257 24.30 5.44 -1.08
CA ASP A 257 23.40 6.44 -1.59
C ASP A 257 23.62 7.73 -0.81
N SER A 258 23.96 8.82 -1.52
CA SER A 258 24.23 10.15 -0.96
C SER A 258 22.96 10.87 -0.50
N THR A 259 21.92 10.11 -0.14
CA THR A 259 20.66 10.60 0.43
C THR A 259 20.73 10.73 1.95
N ALA A 260 21.92 10.62 2.55
CA ALA A 260 22.21 11.17 3.86
C ALA A 260 21.91 12.68 3.82
N VAL A 261 20.71 13.04 4.29
CA VAL A 261 20.38 14.36 4.78
C VAL A 261 21.57 14.83 5.61
N LYS A 262 22.22 15.92 5.15
CA LYS A 262 23.24 16.63 5.92
C LYS A 262 22.69 16.82 7.33
N LYS A 263 23.22 16.03 8.26
CA LYS A 263 23.01 16.20 9.68
C LYS A 263 23.98 17.29 10.08
N ASP A 264 23.53 18.54 10.10
CA ASP A 264 24.26 19.56 10.84
C ASP A 264 23.36 20.69 11.32
N SER A 265 23.72 21.16 12.50
CA SER A 265 23.16 22.26 13.30
C SER A 265 21.83 22.02 14.01
N LEU A 266 21.93 21.36 15.17
CA LEU A 266 21.34 21.90 16.41
C LEU A 266 22.06 21.31 17.65
N SER A 267 22.71 22.23 18.37
CA SER A 267 22.97 22.20 19.81
C SER A 267 24.08 21.28 20.35
N ARG A 268 25.24 21.91 20.63
CA ARG A 268 26.22 21.47 21.64
C ARG A 268 25.53 21.22 22.99
N PRO A 269 26.07 20.29 23.79
CA PRO A 269 26.34 20.62 25.19
C PRO A 269 27.84 20.71 25.47
N VAL A 270 28.11 21.48 26.50
CA VAL A 270 29.40 21.92 27.01
C VAL A 270 30.22 20.76 27.58
N GLU A 271 31.49 20.81 27.23
CA GLU A 271 32.71 20.29 27.86
C GLU A 271 32.63 19.87 29.34
N GLY A 272 33.23 18.72 29.64
CA GLY A 272 33.55 18.24 30.97
C GLY A 272 34.45 17.01 30.88
N THR A 273 35.75 17.22 31.03
CA THR A 273 36.84 16.30 30.67
C THR A 273 37.36 15.58 31.93
N VAL A 274 37.36 14.22 31.88
CA VAL A 274 38.19 13.18 32.58
C VAL A 274 38.28 13.13 34.14
N PRO A 275 38.76 12.02 34.77
CA PRO A 275 39.01 10.66 34.24
C PRO A 275 38.46 9.49 35.09
N GLU A 276 38.53 8.34 34.43
CA GLU A 276 38.38 6.96 34.90
C GLU A 276 39.45 6.57 35.93
N THR A 277 39.02 6.09 37.10
CA THR A 277 39.81 5.21 37.97
C THR A 277 38.93 4.06 38.45
N THR A 278 39.28 2.86 38.01
CA THR A 278 38.91 1.57 38.59
C THR A 278 39.50 1.43 39.98
N GLU A 279 38.66 1.18 40.98
CA GLU A 279 38.90 0.21 42.07
C GLU A 279 37.65 0.05 42.95
N SER A 280 37.33 -1.20 43.28
CA SER A 280 36.42 -1.61 44.37
C SER A 280 37.28 -2.48 45.31
N PRO A 281 37.09 -2.48 46.64
CA PRO A 281 35.95 -3.21 47.19
C PRO A 281 35.38 -2.72 48.56
N ALA A 282 34.13 -3.14 48.80
CA ALA A 282 33.55 -3.65 50.05
C ALA A 282 33.54 -2.80 51.36
N ALA A 283 32.29 -2.70 51.88
CA ALA A 283 31.86 -3.04 53.24
C ALA A 283 31.51 -1.92 54.26
N THR A 284 30.23 -1.94 54.64
CA THR A 284 29.64 -1.72 55.98
C THR A 284 29.59 -0.31 56.59
N LYS A 285 28.37 0.24 56.72
CA LYS A 285 27.59 0.36 57.97
C LYS A 285 26.56 1.51 57.89
N GLU A 286 25.28 1.12 58.02
CA GLU A 286 24.21 1.91 58.65
C GLU A 286 24.63 2.39 60.07
N PRO A 287 24.04 3.45 60.67
CA PRO A 287 22.58 3.49 60.89
C PRO A 287 21.90 4.87 61.03
N ALA A 288 20.57 4.76 61.23
CA ALA A 288 19.72 5.56 62.12
C ALA A 288 19.09 6.88 61.62
N THR A 289 17.83 6.73 61.20
CA THR A 289 16.62 7.37 61.79
C THR A 289 16.72 8.77 62.39
N ALA A 290 15.93 9.71 61.84
CA ALA A 290 15.02 10.54 62.63
C ALA A 290 14.02 11.26 61.72
N GLY A 291 12.80 10.72 61.62
CA GLY A 291 11.64 11.49 61.22
C GLY A 291 11.14 12.34 62.40
N LYS A 292 10.77 13.59 62.12
CA LYS A 292 9.98 14.45 63.03
C LYS A 292 8.98 15.28 62.21
N THR A 293 7.72 14.88 62.33
CA THR A 293 6.55 15.69 62.72
C THR A 293 6.27 17.04 62.02
N SER A 294 5.24 17.05 61.15
CA SER A 294 3.92 17.74 61.25
C SER A 294 3.79 19.15 61.90
N PRO A 295 2.63 19.84 61.76
CA PRO A 295 1.86 20.27 60.56
C PRO A 295 1.33 21.74 60.73
N ALA A 296 0.30 22.11 59.96
CA ALA A 296 -0.65 23.26 60.13
C ALA A 296 -0.21 24.62 59.52
N ALA A 297 -1.07 25.49 58.97
CA ALA A 297 -2.50 25.49 58.68
C ALA A 297 -2.80 26.63 57.67
N ALA A 298 -4.02 26.57 57.13
CA ALA A 298 -4.77 27.54 56.34
C ALA A 298 -4.55 29.03 56.68
N ASP A 299 -4.68 29.93 55.70
CA ASP A 299 -5.89 30.77 55.61
C ASP A 299 -6.05 31.47 54.24
N LYS A 300 -7.31 31.85 54.01
CA LYS A 300 -8.00 32.65 52.97
C LYS A 300 -7.14 33.77 52.32
N THR A 301 -7.39 34.23 51.09
CA THR A 301 -8.54 35.04 50.67
C THR A 301 -8.48 35.35 49.16
N VAL A 302 -9.62 35.30 48.49
CA VAL A 302 -9.91 35.95 47.19
C VAL A 302 -10.47 37.35 47.49
N PRO A 303 -10.22 38.37 46.65
CA PRO A 303 -11.33 38.92 45.87
C PRO A 303 -10.99 39.39 44.44
N ALA A 304 -11.94 39.07 43.55
CA ALA A 304 -12.61 39.93 42.58
C ALA A 304 -11.86 40.66 41.42
N VAL A 305 -12.24 40.22 40.20
CA VAL A 305 -12.84 40.99 39.08
C VAL A 305 -12.07 42.17 38.49
N LYS A 306 -11.78 42.08 37.18
CA LYS A 306 -12.13 43.12 36.19
C LYS A 306 -12.21 42.56 34.77
N HIS A 307 -13.43 42.56 34.24
CA HIS A 307 -13.75 42.54 32.81
C HIS A 307 -13.23 43.83 32.15
N VAL A 308 -12.65 43.72 30.96
CA VAL A 308 -12.74 44.77 29.93
C VAL A 308 -12.97 44.09 28.58
N ASN A 309 -14.12 44.39 27.99
CA ASN A 309 -14.44 44.21 26.58
C ASN A 309 -13.57 45.15 25.73
N HIS A 310 -13.15 44.71 24.54
CA HIS A 310 -13.18 45.64 23.41
C HIS A 310 -13.64 44.95 22.13
N LYS A 311 -14.68 45.58 21.58
CA LYS A 311 -15.33 45.36 20.30
C LYS A 311 -14.51 45.92 19.13
N ASP A 312 -14.65 45.21 18.01
CA ASP A 312 -14.98 45.63 16.64
C ASP A 312 -14.01 46.40 15.74
N SER A 313 -14.08 45.97 14.46
CA SER A 313 -13.78 46.64 13.18
C SER A 313 -12.36 46.40 12.66
N ILE A 314 -12.10 45.89 11.44
CA ILE A 314 -12.83 45.87 10.15
C ILE A 314 -12.55 44.51 9.47
#